data_AF-A0A3A5WZ20-F1
#
_entry.id   AF-A0A3A5WZ20-F1
#
_cell.length_a   1.000
_cell.length_b   1.000
_cell.length_c   1.000
_cell.angle_alpha   90.00
_cell.angle_beta   90.00
_cell.angle_gamma   90.00
#
_symmetry.space_group_name_H-M   'P 1'
#
loop_
_entity.id
_entity.type
_entity.pdbx_description
1 polymer ?
#
loop_
_entity_poly.entity_id
_entity_poly.type
_entity_poly.pdbx_seq_one_letter_code
_entity_poly.pdbx_strand_id
1 'polypeptide(L)'
;MTQRDVLAGAGGVLLGAARTDHAGRRAVLLVRGDEDTSEFVDLAATMGIVIVEVVKQRGREDPRTYLGRGRLDEVADLLRSAPSGHAWKGVDLVLFHANATPRQLVAMSTVLDVEVWDRVRLLLALFTAHAASVEARTQVRIARLRSDRTVLREVISQETTGERAGYGGAGATGATEVLVALGREIEGLRRRLQRHARAQSERRRQRTRSGARTVGLAGYTNAGKSSLFRALSGKSVLVEDRLFSTLETTVGRMEASPRVLLADTIGFIDALPSETLEAFRATLAEALECDLLLLMADASDDDNELLRRLSTSIREVQDRLEDEDVDVMVVMTKVDLIDGDQRALVTDLVAEVGLHDLHFVSSHTGEGMTALRDAILTRLHGPARVVRIGPPADGGRPIAALEDAVRKAGLVLERRDVGEAVDLLLWCDGADLERLMAHEPNRLTVIGEGVDAFRS
;
A
#
# COMPACT_ATOMS: atom_id res chain seq x y z
N MET A 1 35.48 28.17 -7.06
CA MET A 1 34.05 27.88 -7.34
C MET A 1 33.59 26.82 -6.34
N THR A 2 33.57 27.17 -5.05
CA THR A 2 33.29 26.27 -3.92
C THR A 2 31.99 26.70 -3.26
N GLN A 3 30.90 26.12 -3.74
CA GLN A 3 29.57 26.22 -3.16
C GLN A 3 29.33 24.87 -2.47
N ARG A 4 29.44 24.83 -1.13
CA ARG A 4 29.15 23.63 -0.34
C ARG A 4 27.63 23.51 -0.24
N ASP A 5 27.03 22.78 -1.18
CA ASP A 5 25.59 22.57 -1.27
C ASP A 5 25.11 21.51 -0.25
N VAL A 6 24.01 21.84 0.42
CA VAL A 6 23.46 21.30 1.67
C VAL A 6 23.28 19.77 1.69
N LEU A 7 23.77 19.11 2.74
CA LEU A 7 23.45 17.70 3.01
C LEU A 7 23.05 17.46 4.47
N ALA A 8 21.76 17.11 4.64
CA ALA A 8 21.22 15.99 5.42
C ALA A 8 19.82 15.67 4.86
N GLY A 9 19.63 14.53 4.16
CA GLY A 9 18.33 14.11 3.59
C GLY A 9 17.79 14.96 2.42
N ALA A 10 18.66 15.51 1.56
CA ALA A 10 18.47 16.65 0.65
C ALA A 10 17.10 16.88 -0.06
N GLY A 11 16.12 17.36 0.72
CA GLY A 11 15.13 18.35 0.29
C GLY A 11 15.57 19.79 0.58
N GLY A 12 16.89 20.05 0.64
CA GLY A 12 17.51 21.31 1.09
C GLY A 12 18.32 22.07 0.03
N VAL A 13 17.92 21.97 -1.24
CA VAL A 13 18.55 22.55 -2.46
C VAL A 13 19.57 21.62 -3.17
N LEU A 14 19.01 20.67 -3.91
CA LEU A 14 19.21 20.58 -5.36
C LEU A 14 17.81 20.60 -5.98
N LEU A 15 17.48 21.64 -6.76
CA LEU A 15 16.29 21.65 -7.63
C LEU A 15 16.54 20.66 -8.78
N GLY A 16 16.49 19.38 -8.47
CA GLY A 16 16.49 18.26 -9.42
C GLY A 16 15.40 17.30 -9.00
N ALA A 17 14.63 16.80 -9.97
CA ALA A 17 13.45 15.97 -9.77
C ALA A 17 13.64 15.01 -8.59
N ALA A 18 12.65 14.95 -7.69
CA ALA A 18 12.57 13.90 -6.69
C ALA A 18 12.88 12.58 -7.40
N ARG A 19 14.01 11.95 -7.06
CA ARG A 19 14.25 10.57 -7.48
C ARG A 19 13.09 9.77 -6.90
N THR A 20 12.16 9.38 -7.76
CA THR A 20 11.09 8.44 -7.42
C THR A 20 11.61 7.01 -7.44
N ASP A 21 12.71 6.81 -8.17
CA ASP A 21 13.42 5.55 -8.26
C ASP A 21 14.69 5.59 -7.40
N HIS A 22 14.74 4.67 -6.43
CA HIS A 22 15.88 4.46 -5.55
C HIS A 22 16.57 3.10 -5.82
N ALA A 23 16.18 2.42 -6.91
CA ALA A 23 16.73 1.13 -7.28
C ALA A 23 18.24 1.21 -7.51
N GLY A 24 18.96 0.26 -6.91
CA GLY A 24 20.42 0.14 -7.02
C GLY A 24 21.21 1.07 -6.11
N ARG A 25 20.56 1.91 -5.28
CA ARG A 25 21.26 2.66 -4.24
C ARG A 25 21.90 1.71 -3.25
N ARG A 26 23.11 2.04 -2.81
CA ARG A 26 23.85 1.25 -1.83
C ARG A 26 23.84 2.01 -0.50
N ALA A 27 23.37 1.35 0.54
CA ALA A 27 23.21 1.95 1.85
C ALA A 27 23.95 1.18 2.94
N VAL A 28 24.41 1.88 3.97
CA VAL A 28 24.80 1.29 5.25
C VAL A 28 23.67 1.54 6.24
N LEU A 29 23.21 0.50 6.94
CA LEU A 29 22.21 0.61 7.99
C LEU A 29 22.89 0.72 9.35
N LEU A 30 22.61 1.78 10.08
CA LEU A 30 23.12 1.99 11.42
C LEU A 30 22.02 1.72 12.45
N VAL A 31 22.35 0.87 13.41
CA VAL A 31 21.41 0.33 14.41
C VAL A 31 22.00 0.49 15.80
N ARG A 32 21.16 0.88 16.75
CA ARG A 32 21.52 0.90 18.16
C ARG A 32 20.85 -0.24 18.89
N GLY A 33 21.62 -0.96 19.70
CA GLY A 33 21.12 -2.13 20.42
C GLY A 33 20.88 -3.34 19.51
N ASP A 34 19.99 -4.20 19.99
CA ASP A 34 19.65 -5.49 19.36
C ASP A 34 18.16 -5.49 18.91
N GLU A 35 17.65 -4.32 18.48
CA GLU A 35 16.29 -4.16 17.93
C GLU A 35 16.10 -5.00 16.66
N ASP A 36 14.87 -5.47 16.44
CA ASP A 36 14.51 -6.18 15.22
C ASP A 36 14.46 -5.20 14.03
N THR A 37 15.40 -5.36 13.11
CA THR A 37 15.54 -4.53 11.92
C THR A 37 14.93 -5.16 10.68
N SER A 38 14.32 -6.34 10.79
CA SER A 38 13.77 -7.11 9.67
C SER A 38 12.84 -6.24 8.82
N GLU A 39 11.83 -5.63 9.44
CA GLU A 39 10.86 -4.75 8.77
C GLU A 39 11.53 -3.59 8.03
N PHE A 40 12.52 -2.95 8.66
CA PHE A 40 13.21 -1.79 8.09
C PHE A 40 14.11 -2.18 6.92
N VAL A 41 14.80 -3.32 7.02
CA VAL A 41 15.63 -3.86 5.94
C VAL A 41 14.75 -4.17 4.74
N ASP A 42 13.61 -4.81 4.98
CA ASP A 42 12.70 -5.17 3.90
C ASP A 42 12.06 -3.93 3.26
N LEU A 43 11.67 -2.91 4.05
CA LEU A 43 11.20 -1.61 3.57
C LEU A 43 12.21 -0.96 2.60
N ALA A 44 13.50 -1.01 2.95
CA ALA A 44 14.56 -0.51 2.09
C ALA A 44 14.71 -1.36 0.81
N ALA A 45 14.62 -2.69 0.93
CA ALA A 45 14.69 -3.61 -0.19
C ALA A 45 13.53 -3.41 -1.19
N THR A 46 12.32 -3.10 -0.71
CA THR A 46 11.17 -2.72 -1.55
C THR A 46 11.53 -1.59 -2.50
N MET A 47 12.19 -0.56 -1.98
CA MET A 47 12.58 0.62 -2.73
C MET A 47 13.79 0.37 -3.64
N GLY A 48 14.28 -0.87 -3.70
CA GLY A 48 15.47 -1.27 -4.42
C GLY A 48 16.76 -0.73 -3.80
N ILE A 49 16.72 -0.33 -2.53
CA ILE A 49 17.91 0.09 -1.78
C ILE A 49 18.61 -1.16 -1.24
N VAL A 50 19.87 -1.33 -1.62
CA VAL A 50 20.70 -2.46 -1.21
C VAL A 50 21.48 -2.07 0.04
N ILE A 51 21.12 -2.66 1.19
CA ILE A 51 21.89 -2.51 2.42
C ILE A 51 23.14 -3.39 2.33
N VAL A 52 24.32 -2.76 2.25
CA VAL A 52 25.60 -3.47 2.07
C VAL A 52 26.17 -4.00 3.39
N GLU A 53 25.82 -3.35 4.50
CA GLU A 53 26.23 -3.74 5.84
C GLU A 53 25.26 -3.15 6.89
N VAL A 54 25.02 -3.91 7.96
CA VAL A 54 24.31 -3.46 9.15
C VAL A 54 25.32 -3.26 10.28
N VAL A 55 25.53 -2.01 10.67
CA VAL A 55 26.45 -1.64 11.74
C VAL A 55 25.67 -1.47 13.03
N LYS A 56 25.91 -2.37 13.99
CA LYS A 56 25.29 -2.32 15.33
C LYS A 56 26.20 -1.66 16.35
N GLN A 57 25.63 -0.85 17.23
CA GLN A 57 26.31 -0.31 18.41
C GLN A 57 25.45 -0.44 19.66
N ARG A 58 26.00 -1.01 20.73
CA ARG A 58 25.34 -1.10 22.04
C ARG A 58 25.45 0.19 22.85
N GLY A 59 24.59 0.32 23.86
CA GLY A 59 24.59 1.45 24.80
C GLY A 59 23.54 2.51 24.48
N ARG A 60 23.55 3.61 25.25
CA ARG A 60 22.56 4.70 25.15
C ARG A 60 22.81 5.58 23.94
N GLU A 61 21.73 6.14 23.39
CA GLU A 61 21.81 7.10 22.30
C GLU A 61 22.54 8.38 22.72
N ASP A 62 23.34 8.91 21.79
CA ASP A 62 23.91 10.24 21.93
C ASP A 62 22.87 11.28 21.48
N PRO A 63 22.50 12.26 22.32
CA PRO A 63 21.47 13.24 21.98
C PRO A 63 21.80 14.11 20.75
N ARG A 64 23.07 14.18 20.33
CA ARG A 64 23.50 14.98 19.18
C ARG A 64 23.73 14.15 17.92
N THR A 65 24.18 12.91 18.04
CA THR A 65 24.71 12.13 16.91
C THR A 65 24.16 10.72 16.84
N TYR A 66 23.24 10.35 17.74
CA TYR A 66 22.63 9.03 17.91
C TYR A 66 23.63 7.92 18.25
N LEU A 67 24.67 7.68 17.45
CA LEU A 67 25.74 6.69 17.64
C LEU A 67 26.94 7.20 18.47
N GLY A 68 27.11 8.51 18.56
CA GLY A 68 28.30 9.12 19.14
C GLY A 68 29.36 9.42 18.08
N ARG A 69 30.11 10.50 18.29
CA ARG A 69 31.04 11.05 17.29
C ARG A 69 32.12 10.06 16.84
N GLY A 70 32.75 9.33 17.76
CA GLY A 70 33.82 8.39 17.41
C GLY A 70 33.37 7.31 16.43
N ARG A 71 32.19 6.71 16.64
CA ARG A 71 31.66 5.70 15.71
C ARG A 71 31.29 6.30 14.36
N LEU A 72 30.75 7.52 14.33
CA LEU A 72 30.45 8.20 13.07
C LEU A 72 31.72 8.56 12.30
N ASP A 73 32.80 8.97 12.99
CA ASP A 73 34.09 9.24 12.34
C ASP A 73 34.65 7.96 11.70
N GLU A 74 34.57 6.80 12.38
CA GLU A 74 34.96 5.49 11.82
C GLU A 74 34.14 5.14 10.56
N VAL A 75 32.81 5.33 10.61
CA VAL A 75 31.93 5.09 9.45
C VAL A 75 32.28 6.06 8.31
N ALA A 76 32.51 7.33 8.62
CA ALA A 76 32.85 8.35 7.63
C ALA A 76 34.19 8.05 6.93
N ASP A 77 35.19 7.57 7.68
CA ASP A 77 36.47 7.16 7.13
C ASP A 77 36.33 5.95 6.21
N LEU A 78 35.51 4.95 6.60
CA LEU A 78 35.21 3.82 5.73
C LEU A 78 34.49 4.24 4.45
N LEU A 79 33.51 5.14 4.53
CA LEU A 79 32.80 5.66 3.35
C LEU A 79 33.75 6.37 2.38
N ARG A 80 34.68 7.18 2.90
CA ARG A 80 35.64 7.95 2.09
C ARG A 80 36.77 7.10 1.51
N SER A 81 37.30 6.17 2.30
CA SER A 81 38.54 5.46 2.00
C SER A 81 38.37 4.02 1.52
N ALA A 82 37.13 3.53 1.40
CA ALA A 82 36.82 2.17 0.93
C ALA A 82 37.62 1.80 -0.35
N PRO A 83 38.47 0.75 -0.30
CA PRO A 83 39.24 0.28 -1.44
C PRO A 83 38.36 -0.18 -2.60
N SER A 84 38.93 -0.23 -3.81
CA SER A 84 38.31 -0.86 -4.98
C SER A 84 38.04 -2.33 -4.67
N GLY A 85 36.75 -2.72 -4.58
CA GLY A 85 36.30 -4.07 -4.21
C GLY A 85 35.69 -4.20 -2.81
N HIS A 86 35.80 -3.18 -1.96
CA HIS A 86 35.14 -3.17 -0.65
C HIS A 86 33.61 -2.98 -0.80
N ALA A 87 32.82 -3.62 0.06
CA ALA A 87 31.36 -3.54 0.02
C ALA A 87 30.83 -2.10 0.17
N TRP A 88 31.57 -1.22 0.84
CA TRP A 88 31.18 0.17 1.05
C TRP A 88 31.51 1.09 -0.13
N LYS A 89 32.18 0.57 -1.17
CA LYS A 89 32.43 1.36 -2.37
C LYS A 89 31.10 1.71 -3.04
N GLY A 90 30.90 3.00 -3.30
CA GLY A 90 29.69 3.52 -3.94
C GLY A 90 28.46 3.58 -3.02
N VAL A 91 28.64 3.47 -1.70
CA VAL A 91 27.57 3.82 -0.74
C VAL A 91 27.32 5.31 -0.83
N ASP A 92 26.07 5.67 -1.12
CA ASP A 92 25.61 7.07 -1.26
C ASP A 92 24.50 7.42 -0.26
N LEU A 93 24.14 6.47 0.61
CA LEU A 93 23.07 6.59 1.59
C LEU A 93 23.46 5.94 2.91
N VAL A 94 23.12 6.59 4.00
CA VAL A 94 23.18 6.00 5.35
C VAL A 94 21.79 6.00 5.93
N LEU A 95 21.33 4.81 6.32
CA LEU A 95 20.03 4.59 6.92
C LEU A 95 20.16 4.46 8.44
N PHE A 96 19.20 5.01 9.18
CA PHE A 96 19.12 4.89 10.63
C PHE A 96 17.82 4.21 11.03
N HIS A 97 17.93 3.13 11.80
CA HIS A 97 16.77 2.42 12.36
C HIS A 97 16.20 3.16 13.58
N ALA A 98 15.79 4.41 13.42
CA ALA A 98 15.17 5.23 14.46
C ALA A 98 14.42 6.42 13.85
N ASN A 99 13.58 7.08 14.64
CA ASN A 99 13.01 8.40 14.32
C ASN A 99 13.98 9.47 14.84
N ALA A 100 14.95 9.87 14.01
CA ALA A 100 16.01 10.78 14.43
C ALA A 100 15.49 12.22 14.57
N THR A 101 15.96 12.91 15.61
CA THR A 101 15.67 14.34 15.74
C THR A 101 16.35 15.13 14.61
N PRO A 102 15.82 16.31 14.23
CA PRO A 102 16.45 17.18 13.23
C PRO A 102 17.92 17.48 13.55
N ARG A 103 18.22 17.69 14.84
CA ARG A 103 19.58 17.91 15.34
C ARG A 103 20.50 16.72 15.08
N GLN A 104 20.02 15.50 15.37
CA GLN A 104 20.76 14.28 15.05
C GLN A 104 21.00 14.15 13.55
N LEU A 105 19.97 14.33 12.72
CA LEU A 105 20.10 14.23 11.26
C LEU A 105 21.16 15.20 10.70
N VAL A 106 21.13 16.47 11.12
CA VAL A 106 22.07 17.49 10.68
C VAL A 106 23.50 17.16 11.16
N ALA A 107 23.67 16.79 12.42
CA ALA A 107 24.98 16.45 12.97
C ALA A 107 25.59 15.21 12.29
N MET A 108 24.80 14.15 12.11
CA MET A 108 25.25 12.91 11.47
C MET A 108 25.65 13.14 10.02
N SER A 109 24.81 13.82 9.25
CA SER A 109 25.12 14.13 7.85
C SER A 109 26.36 15.02 7.71
N THR A 110 26.57 15.96 8.64
CA THR A 110 27.76 16.81 8.64
C THR A 110 29.05 16.00 8.86
N VAL A 111 29.01 14.96 9.70
CA VAL A 111 30.17 14.08 9.97
C VAL A 111 30.41 13.11 8.81
N LEU A 112 29.33 12.50 8.30
CA LEU A 112 29.39 11.43 7.31
C LEU A 112 29.61 11.95 5.88
N ASP A 113 29.23 13.20 5.59
CA ASP A 113 29.31 13.84 4.26
C ASP A 113 28.57 13.07 3.15
N VAL A 114 27.48 12.38 3.52
CA VAL A 114 26.60 11.60 2.63
C VAL A 114 25.15 11.80 3.02
N GLU A 115 24.21 11.42 2.14
CA GLU A 115 22.79 11.53 2.45
C GLU A 115 22.40 10.59 3.60
N VAL A 116 21.73 11.15 4.61
CA VAL A 116 21.25 10.43 5.79
C VAL A 116 19.73 10.38 5.82
N TRP A 117 19.17 9.18 5.94
CA TRP A 117 17.73 8.95 6.14
C TRP A 117 17.46 8.25 7.47
N ASP A 118 16.45 8.73 8.18
CA ASP A 118 15.85 8.04 9.32
C ASP A 118 14.61 7.23 8.87
N ARG A 119 13.91 6.60 9.83
CA ARG A 119 12.67 5.84 9.56
C ARG A 119 11.60 6.72 8.93
N VAL A 120 11.44 7.97 9.39
CA VAL A 120 10.48 8.92 8.81
C VAL A 120 10.76 9.16 7.32
N ARG A 121 12.01 9.43 6.95
CA ARG A 121 12.39 9.70 5.56
C ARG A 121 12.22 8.48 4.66
N LEU A 122 12.60 7.29 5.15
CA LEU A 122 12.42 6.04 4.42
C LEU A 122 10.93 5.80 4.11
N LEU A 123 10.06 5.94 5.10
CA LEU A 123 8.61 5.77 4.95
C LEU A 123 8.00 6.78 3.98
N LEU A 124 8.36 8.07 4.08
CA LEU A 124 7.86 9.08 3.16
C LEU A 124 8.32 8.84 1.71
N ALA A 125 9.52 8.30 1.52
CA ALA A 125 10.02 7.92 0.21
C ALA A 125 9.29 6.69 -0.34
N LEU A 126 9.03 5.68 0.49
CA LEU A 126 8.15 4.55 0.15
C LEU A 126 6.76 5.03 -0.28
N PHE A 127 6.12 5.88 0.52
CA PHE A 127 4.78 6.41 0.22
C PHE A 127 4.76 7.24 -1.06
N THR A 128 5.88 7.90 -1.40
CA THR A 128 6.00 8.65 -2.66
C THR A 128 5.94 7.73 -3.86
N ALA A 129 6.63 6.57 -3.80
CA ALA A 129 6.59 5.58 -4.87
C ALA A 129 5.18 4.99 -5.06
N HIS A 130 4.46 4.77 -3.97
CA HIS A 130 3.18 4.06 -3.97
C HIS A 130 1.94 4.98 -4.04
N ALA A 131 2.11 6.30 -4.06
CA ALA A 131 0.98 7.24 -4.11
C ALA A 131 0.35 7.33 -5.51
N ALA A 132 -0.68 6.52 -5.78
CA ALA A 132 -1.38 6.53 -7.07
C ALA A 132 -2.38 7.68 -7.24
N SER A 133 -3.05 8.12 -6.18
CA SER A 133 -4.04 9.20 -6.28
C SER A 133 -3.37 10.58 -6.22
N VAL A 134 -3.99 11.59 -6.85
CA VAL A 134 -3.51 12.99 -6.76
C VAL A 134 -3.50 13.47 -5.31
N GLU A 135 -4.48 13.03 -4.53
CA GLU A 135 -4.60 13.31 -3.10
C GLU A 135 -3.47 12.66 -2.31
N ALA A 136 -3.22 11.37 -2.50
CA ALA A 136 -2.10 10.66 -1.87
C ALA A 136 -0.77 11.36 -2.19
N ARG A 137 -0.52 11.67 -3.47
CA ARG A 137 0.70 12.40 -3.88
C ARG A 137 0.82 13.76 -3.21
N THR A 138 -0.30 14.49 -3.09
CA THR A 138 -0.33 15.80 -2.45
C THR A 138 -0.04 15.70 -0.95
N GLN A 139 -0.63 14.72 -0.26
CA GLN A 139 -0.43 14.51 1.18
C GLN A 139 0.99 14.05 1.50
N VAL A 140 1.51 13.09 0.75
CA VAL A 140 2.90 12.64 0.88
C VAL A 140 3.87 13.80 0.63
N ARG A 141 3.61 14.63 -0.38
CA ARG A 141 4.41 15.84 -0.64
C ARG A 141 4.35 16.82 0.53
N ILE A 142 3.18 17.07 1.11
CA ILE A 142 3.04 17.94 2.29
C ILE A 142 3.88 17.39 3.46
N ALA A 143 3.77 16.10 3.78
CA ALA A 143 4.52 15.47 4.87
C ALA A 143 6.04 15.57 4.65
N ARG A 144 6.49 15.30 3.42
CA ARG A 144 7.91 15.47 3.03
C ARG A 144 8.40 16.91 3.22
N LEU A 145 7.66 17.90 2.72
CA LEU A 145 8.04 19.30 2.88
C LEU A 145 8.03 19.74 4.35
N ARG A 146 7.13 19.20 5.18
CA ARG A 146 7.12 19.46 6.64
C ARG A 146 8.38 18.89 7.31
N SER A 147 8.76 17.66 6.98
CA SER A 147 9.99 17.02 7.46
C SER A 147 11.23 17.82 7.04
N ASP A 148 11.35 18.14 5.74
CA ASP A 148 12.46 18.92 5.18
C ASP A 148 12.56 20.30 5.85
N ARG A 149 11.43 20.98 6.08
CA ARG A 149 11.39 22.28 6.74
C ARG A 149 11.96 22.24 8.16
N THR A 150 11.74 21.16 8.91
CA THR A 150 12.23 21.03 10.29
C THR A 150 13.75 20.82 10.29
N VAL A 151 14.28 20.00 9.38
CA VAL A 151 15.74 19.82 9.19
C VAL A 151 16.39 21.13 8.74
N LEU A 152 15.80 21.84 7.77
CA LEU A 152 16.34 23.11 7.28
C LEU A 152 16.40 24.19 8.36
N ARG A 153 15.40 24.25 9.25
CA ARG A 153 15.42 25.17 10.41
C ARG A 153 16.60 24.89 11.33
N GLU A 154 16.91 23.62 11.57
CA GLU A 154 18.05 23.24 12.41
C GLU A 154 19.38 23.63 11.75
N VAL A 155 19.54 23.40 10.44
CA VAL A 155 20.72 23.84 9.68
C VAL A 155 20.93 25.35 9.85
N ILE A 156 19.88 26.15 9.63
CA ILE A 156 19.93 27.62 9.77
C ILE A 156 20.27 28.02 11.21
N SER A 157 19.69 27.36 12.21
CA SER A 157 19.97 27.65 13.61
C SER A 157 21.43 27.41 13.94
N GLN A 158 22.04 26.32 13.48
CA GLN A 158 23.46 26.04 13.74
C GLN A 158 24.40 27.05 13.06
N GLU A 159 24.01 27.56 11.88
CA GLU A 159 24.76 28.61 11.17
C GLU A 159 24.66 29.98 11.85
N THR A 160 23.51 30.31 12.44
CA THR A 160 23.25 31.62 13.09
C THR A 160 23.69 31.69 14.55
N THR A 161 23.65 30.58 15.31
CA THR A 161 23.95 30.56 16.76
C THR A 161 25.42 30.26 17.08
N GLY A 162 26.21 29.79 16.10
CA GLY A 162 27.67 29.80 16.17
C GLY A 162 28.37 28.44 16.35
N GLU A 163 28.66 27.78 15.23
CA GLU A 163 29.93 27.04 14.99
C GLU A 163 30.61 27.48 13.65
N ARG A 164 29.98 28.40 12.90
CA ARG A 164 30.49 29.04 11.66
C ARG A 164 30.30 30.56 11.66
N ALA A 165 30.50 31.22 12.80
CA ALA A 165 30.28 32.67 12.97
C ALA A 165 31.27 33.59 12.21
N GLY A 166 31.84 33.14 11.09
CA GLY A 166 32.89 33.83 10.34
C GLY A 166 32.54 34.22 8.89
N TYR A 167 31.41 33.77 8.33
CA TYR A 167 31.10 34.09 6.93
C TYR A 167 29.61 34.41 6.72
N GLY A 168 29.32 35.71 6.71
CA GLY A 168 28.33 36.34 5.83
C GLY A 168 26.85 36.16 6.19
N GLY A 169 26.25 37.23 6.71
CA GLY A 169 24.79 37.43 6.79
C GLY A 169 24.03 37.42 5.45
N ALA A 170 24.65 36.94 4.36
CA ALA A 170 24.02 36.68 3.07
C ALA A 170 23.42 35.26 2.96
N GLY A 171 23.99 34.26 3.67
CA GLY A 171 23.49 32.88 3.66
C GLY A 171 22.20 32.70 4.48
N ALA A 172 22.12 33.38 5.62
CA ALA A 172 20.95 33.36 6.51
C ALA A 172 19.68 33.92 5.83
N THR A 173 19.82 34.94 4.97
CA THR A 173 18.71 35.55 4.22
C THR A 173 18.17 34.58 3.18
N GLY A 174 19.04 33.95 2.38
CA GLY A 174 18.63 32.98 1.37
C GLY A 174 17.95 31.74 1.96
N ALA A 175 18.48 31.19 3.05
CA ALA A 175 17.87 30.04 3.72
C ALA A 175 16.52 30.40 4.40
N THR A 176 16.38 31.62 4.90
CA THR A 176 15.10 32.14 5.42
C THR A 176 14.08 32.30 4.30
N GLU A 177 14.47 32.81 3.13
CA GLU A 177 13.60 32.90 1.95
C GLU A 177 13.10 31.52 1.50
N VAL A 178 13.97 30.51 1.53
CA VAL A 178 13.58 29.10 1.25
C VAL A 178 12.53 28.62 2.25
N LEU A 179 12.69 28.88 3.56
CA LEU A 179 11.68 28.51 4.56
C LEU A 179 10.33 29.18 4.30
N VAL A 180 10.33 30.46 3.90
CA VAL A 180 9.11 31.19 3.55
C VAL A 180 8.45 30.58 2.30
N ALA A 181 9.24 30.26 1.28
CA ALA A 181 8.76 29.61 0.06
C ALA A 181 8.14 28.23 0.36
N LEU A 182 8.81 27.40 1.16
CA LEU A 182 8.30 26.09 1.61
C LEU A 182 6.97 26.25 2.36
N GLY A 183 6.86 27.26 3.24
CA GLY A 183 5.62 27.55 3.95
C GLY A 183 4.46 27.89 3.00
N ARG A 184 4.72 28.71 1.97
CA ARG A 184 3.72 29.06 0.94
C ARG A 184 3.35 27.85 0.07
N GLU A 185 4.31 26.99 -0.29
CA GLU A 185 4.05 25.76 -1.06
C GLU A 185 3.15 24.80 -0.28
N ILE A 186 3.47 24.53 1.00
CA ILE A 186 2.65 23.68 1.88
C ILE A 186 1.21 24.21 1.95
N GLU A 187 1.04 25.52 2.14
CA GLU A 187 -0.28 26.13 2.23
C GLU A 187 -1.05 26.09 0.89
N GLY A 188 -0.33 26.24 -0.23
CA GLY A 188 -0.89 26.05 -1.56
C GLY A 188 -1.37 24.61 -1.81
N LEU A 189 -0.59 23.62 -1.38
CA LEU A 189 -0.94 22.20 -1.50
C LEU A 189 -2.15 21.84 -0.63
N ARG A 190 -2.22 22.33 0.62
CA ARG A 190 -3.40 22.16 1.49
C ARG A 190 -4.68 22.72 0.86
N ARG A 191 -4.62 23.91 0.25
CA ARG A 191 -5.75 24.50 -0.47
C ARG A 191 -6.14 23.74 -1.74
N ARG A 192 -5.21 23.04 -2.38
CA ARG A 192 -5.53 22.13 -3.51
C ARG A 192 -6.25 20.88 -3.01
N LEU A 193 -5.76 20.29 -1.93
CA LEU A 193 -6.36 19.11 -1.32
C LEU A 193 -7.83 19.34 -0.93
N GLN A 194 -8.15 20.46 -0.27
CA GLN A 194 -9.54 20.81 0.10
C GLN A 194 -10.48 20.92 -1.11
N ARG A 195 -9.97 21.26 -2.30
CA ARG A 195 -10.78 21.33 -3.53
C ARG A 195 -11.02 19.94 -4.14
N HIS A 196 -10.11 18.99 -3.94
CA HIS A 196 -10.20 17.64 -4.50
C HIS A 196 -11.22 16.75 -3.79
N ALA A 197 -11.45 16.94 -2.49
CA ALA A 197 -12.45 16.20 -1.71
C ALA A 197 -13.87 16.24 -2.34
N ARG A 198 -14.23 17.34 -3.02
CA ARG A 198 -15.53 17.47 -3.71
C ARG A 198 -15.66 16.58 -4.95
N ALA A 199 -14.56 16.40 -5.69
CA ALA A 199 -14.52 15.61 -6.93
C ALA A 199 -14.55 14.09 -6.67
N GLN A 200 -14.19 13.66 -5.47
CA GLN A 200 -14.16 12.25 -5.07
C GLN A 200 -15.57 11.63 -5.01
N SER A 201 -16.54 12.38 -4.48
CA SER A 201 -17.96 11.98 -4.46
C SER A 201 -18.52 11.72 -5.87
N GLU A 202 -18.07 12.49 -6.88
CA GLU A 202 -18.47 12.32 -8.28
C GLU A 202 -17.83 11.08 -8.91
N ARG A 203 -16.54 10.80 -8.63
CA ARG A 203 -15.88 9.57 -9.11
C ARG A 203 -16.52 8.33 -8.52
N ARG A 204 -16.89 8.34 -7.25
CA ARG A 204 -17.63 7.23 -6.61
C ARG A 204 -18.97 7.00 -7.31
N ARG A 205 -19.76 8.07 -7.52
CA ARG A 205 -21.02 8.01 -8.28
C ARG A 205 -20.85 7.50 -9.71
N GLN A 206 -19.78 7.89 -10.40
CA GLN A 206 -19.50 7.44 -11.76
C GLN A 206 -19.08 5.95 -11.80
N ARG A 207 -18.33 5.48 -10.80
CA ARG A 207 -17.97 4.06 -10.63
C ARG A 207 -19.21 3.19 -10.42
N THR A 208 -20.06 3.55 -9.45
CA THR A 208 -21.33 2.83 -9.19
C THR A 208 -22.21 2.77 -10.45
N ARG A 209 -22.26 3.85 -11.24
CA ARG A 209 -23.01 3.87 -12.52
C ARG A 209 -22.43 2.97 -13.61
N SER A 210 -21.15 2.61 -13.54
CA SER A 210 -20.48 1.76 -14.54
C SER A 210 -20.62 0.25 -14.28
N GLY A 211 -21.14 -0.14 -13.10
CA GLY A 211 -21.29 -1.55 -12.71
C GLY A 211 -19.98 -2.26 -12.35
N ALA A 212 -18.85 -1.55 -12.32
CA ALA A 212 -17.57 -2.08 -11.85
C ALA A 212 -17.59 -2.17 -10.32
N ARG A 213 -17.13 -3.31 -9.79
CA ARG A 213 -16.97 -3.54 -8.35
C ARG A 213 -15.50 -3.50 -7.96
N THR A 214 -15.20 -2.98 -6.77
CA THR A 214 -13.81 -2.86 -6.29
C THR A 214 -13.58 -3.70 -5.04
N VAL A 215 -12.44 -4.39 -5.01
CA VAL A 215 -11.96 -5.15 -3.84
C VAL A 215 -10.64 -4.55 -3.39
N GLY A 216 -10.60 -4.11 -2.14
CA GLY A 216 -9.40 -3.60 -1.49
C GLY A 216 -8.65 -4.69 -0.75
N LEU A 217 -7.31 -4.64 -0.78
CA LEU A 217 -6.46 -5.49 0.06
C LEU A 217 -5.82 -4.63 1.14
N ALA A 218 -6.09 -4.95 2.41
CA ALA A 218 -5.49 -4.31 3.58
C ALA A 218 -4.91 -5.35 4.53
N GLY A 219 -3.97 -4.95 5.39
CA GLY A 219 -3.28 -5.85 6.30
C GLY A 219 -1.83 -5.42 6.51
N TYR A 220 -1.18 -5.96 7.53
CA TYR A 220 0.21 -5.64 7.88
C TYR A 220 1.19 -5.99 6.76
N THR A 221 2.38 -5.39 6.82
CA THR A 221 3.51 -5.81 5.99
C THR A 221 3.72 -7.33 6.12
N ASN A 222 4.17 -7.99 5.04
CA ASN A 222 4.34 -9.45 4.98
C ASN A 222 3.08 -10.33 5.10
N ALA A 223 1.88 -9.78 5.29
CA ALA A 223 0.63 -10.56 5.39
C ALA A 223 0.19 -11.22 4.07
N GLY A 224 1.06 -11.35 3.05
CA GLY A 224 0.74 -12.02 1.79
C GLY A 224 -0.09 -11.23 0.78
N LYS A 225 -0.38 -9.93 0.99
CA LYS A 225 -1.22 -9.08 0.10
C LYS A 225 -0.85 -9.18 -1.37
N SER A 226 0.40 -8.94 -1.72
CA SER A 226 0.84 -8.92 -3.12
C SER A 226 0.83 -10.32 -3.76
N SER A 227 1.06 -11.38 -2.98
CA SER A 227 0.95 -12.76 -3.43
C SER A 227 -0.50 -13.13 -3.73
N LEU A 228 -1.43 -12.76 -2.84
CA LEU A 228 -2.85 -12.96 -3.04
C LEU A 228 -3.38 -12.16 -4.23
N PHE A 229 -2.97 -10.89 -4.35
CA PHE A 229 -3.32 -10.04 -5.50
C PHE A 229 -3.00 -10.72 -6.83
N ARG A 230 -1.83 -11.37 -6.94
CA ARG A 230 -1.41 -12.07 -8.17
C ARG A 230 -2.22 -13.33 -8.40
N ALA A 231 -2.39 -14.13 -7.35
CA ALA A 231 -3.19 -15.34 -7.42
C ALA A 231 -4.63 -15.06 -7.87
N LEU A 232 -5.20 -13.91 -7.47
CA LEU A 232 -6.53 -13.48 -7.89
C LEU A 232 -6.57 -12.80 -9.27
N SER A 233 -5.54 -12.02 -9.63
CA SER A 233 -5.50 -11.26 -10.89
C SER A 233 -4.96 -12.03 -12.09
N GLY A 234 -4.31 -13.18 -11.89
CA GLY A 234 -3.68 -13.96 -12.96
C GLY A 234 -2.47 -13.27 -13.63
N LYS A 235 -2.05 -12.10 -13.13
CA LYS A 235 -0.90 -11.36 -13.67
C LYS A 235 0.41 -11.89 -13.08
N SER A 236 1.40 -12.13 -13.94
CA SER A 236 2.79 -12.36 -13.55
C SER A 236 3.44 -11.04 -13.12
N VAL A 237 3.10 -10.54 -11.94
CA VAL A 237 3.94 -9.54 -11.26
C VAL A 237 5.05 -10.34 -10.57
N LEU A 238 6.32 -9.93 -10.71
CA LEU A 238 7.50 -10.60 -10.12
C LEU A 238 7.39 -10.63 -8.59
N VAL A 239 7.15 -11.80 -7.97
CA VAL A 239 7.06 -11.91 -6.50
C VAL A 239 8.48 -12.05 -6.03
N GLU A 240 9.00 -10.98 -5.46
CA GLU A 240 10.17 -11.05 -4.61
C GLU A 240 9.66 -11.01 -3.17
N ASP A 241 10.23 -11.84 -2.30
CA ASP A 241 9.99 -11.86 -0.84
C ASP A 241 10.49 -10.56 -0.22
N ARG A 242 9.76 -9.48 -0.49
CA ARG A 242 9.99 -8.12 0.01
C ARG A 242 8.66 -7.60 0.53
N LEU A 243 8.67 -6.87 1.64
CA LEU A 243 7.50 -6.11 2.07
C LEU A 243 7.07 -5.20 0.91
N PHE A 244 5.77 -5.03 0.65
CA PHE A 244 5.27 -4.14 -0.42
C PHE A 244 5.81 -4.44 -1.83
N SER A 245 5.83 -5.70 -2.25
CA SER A 245 6.25 -6.13 -3.61
C SER A 245 5.50 -5.42 -4.78
N THR A 246 4.53 -4.54 -4.51
CA THR A 246 3.80 -3.69 -5.45
C THR A 246 4.28 -2.23 -5.39
N LEU A 247 5.37 -1.90 -6.10
CA LEU A 247 5.91 -0.53 -6.23
C LEU A 247 4.93 0.51 -6.83
N GLU A 248 3.81 0.07 -7.43
CA GLU A 248 2.70 0.90 -7.88
C GLU A 248 1.40 0.36 -7.26
N THR A 249 0.44 1.24 -6.89
CA THR A 249 -0.93 0.81 -6.56
C THR A 249 -1.48 0.06 -7.78
N THR A 250 -1.47 -1.26 -7.72
CA THR A 250 -1.80 -2.06 -8.90
C THR A 250 -3.30 -2.22 -8.92
N VAL A 251 -3.98 -1.46 -9.77
CA VAL A 251 -5.37 -1.75 -10.11
C VAL A 251 -5.36 -2.91 -11.11
N GLY A 252 -5.68 -4.09 -10.61
CA GLY A 252 -5.80 -5.32 -11.38
C GLY A 252 -7.25 -5.61 -11.72
N ARG A 253 -7.49 -6.34 -12.81
CA ARG A 253 -8.76 -7.05 -12.97
C ARG A 253 -8.59 -8.43 -12.36
N MET A 254 -9.57 -8.90 -11.61
CA MET A 254 -9.59 -10.29 -11.18
C MET A 254 -9.74 -11.18 -12.42
N GLU A 255 -8.94 -12.24 -12.53
CA GLU A 255 -8.95 -13.10 -13.74
C GLU A 255 -10.31 -13.76 -13.97
N ALA A 256 -10.98 -14.18 -12.88
CA ALA A 256 -12.32 -14.76 -12.91
C ALA A 256 -13.36 -13.81 -13.47
N SER A 257 -13.23 -12.54 -13.09
CA SER A 257 -14.24 -11.52 -13.31
C SER A 257 -13.55 -10.24 -13.73
N PRO A 258 -13.45 -10.00 -15.04
CA PRO A 258 -12.82 -8.79 -15.58
C PRO A 258 -13.48 -7.48 -15.12
N ARG A 259 -14.64 -7.56 -14.45
CA ARG A 259 -15.43 -6.45 -13.90
C ARG A 259 -15.10 -6.14 -12.44
N VAL A 260 -14.42 -7.05 -11.75
CA VAL A 260 -13.94 -6.84 -10.39
C VAL A 260 -12.53 -6.27 -10.47
N LEU A 261 -12.37 -5.06 -9.94
CA LEU A 261 -11.10 -4.37 -9.84
C LEU A 261 -10.49 -4.64 -8.47
N LEU A 262 -9.29 -5.21 -8.46
CA LEU A 262 -8.50 -5.41 -7.24
C LEU A 262 -7.60 -4.19 -7.04
N ALA A 263 -7.55 -3.65 -5.83
CA ALA A 263 -6.65 -2.57 -5.44
C ALA A 263 -5.69 -3.08 -4.35
N ASP A 264 -4.41 -3.26 -4.72
CA ASP A 264 -3.34 -3.51 -3.75
C ASP A 264 -2.71 -2.18 -3.30
N THR A 265 -2.47 -2.04 -1.99
CA THR A 265 -1.88 -0.83 -1.40
C THR A 265 -0.77 -1.18 -0.40
N ILE A 266 -0.12 -0.13 0.10
CA ILE A 266 0.88 -0.23 1.16
C ILE A 266 0.24 -0.90 2.39
N GLY A 267 0.84 -1.96 2.92
CA GLY A 267 0.39 -2.58 4.17
C GLY A 267 0.53 -1.68 5.41
N PHE A 268 -0.14 -2.06 6.50
CA PHE A 268 0.09 -1.48 7.83
C PHE A 268 1.53 -1.70 8.27
N ILE A 269 2.12 -0.67 8.85
CA ILE A 269 3.51 -0.61 9.30
C ILE A 269 3.51 -0.42 10.80
N ASP A 270 4.39 -1.14 11.50
CA ASP A 270 4.46 -1.04 12.95
C ASP A 270 5.04 0.30 13.40
N ALA A 271 4.57 0.77 14.57
CA ALA A 271 5.06 1.99 15.22
C ALA A 271 5.21 3.19 14.25
N LEU A 272 4.18 3.44 13.45
CA LEU A 272 4.22 4.49 12.43
C LEU A 272 4.44 5.87 13.07
N PRO A 273 5.44 6.66 12.63
CA PRO A 273 5.67 8.00 13.16
C PRO A 273 4.50 8.95 12.86
N SER A 274 4.12 9.76 13.85
CA SER A 274 2.99 10.70 13.76
C SER A 274 3.07 11.66 12.56
N GLU A 275 4.29 12.03 12.17
CA GLU A 275 4.63 12.91 11.07
C GLU A 275 4.26 12.32 9.70
N THR A 276 4.13 11.00 9.63
CA THR A 276 3.85 10.24 8.40
C THR A 276 2.41 9.72 8.35
N LEU A 277 1.64 9.84 9.45
CA LEU A 277 0.31 9.27 9.58
C LEU A 277 -0.68 9.79 8.52
N GLU A 278 -0.74 11.11 8.30
CA GLU A 278 -1.63 11.71 7.28
C GLU A 278 -1.29 11.20 5.87
N ALA A 279 0.01 11.06 5.56
CA ALA A 279 0.49 10.61 4.27
C ALA A 279 0.22 9.12 4.05
N PHE A 280 0.51 8.28 5.05
CA PHE A 280 0.22 6.85 5.07
C PHE A 280 -1.28 6.59 4.87
N ARG A 281 -2.11 7.30 5.63
CA ARG A 281 -3.56 7.26 5.49
C ARG A 281 -3.97 7.58 4.05
N ALA A 282 -3.49 8.68 3.49
CA ALA A 282 -3.83 9.05 2.12
C ALA A 282 -3.41 7.98 1.08
N THR A 283 -2.31 7.25 1.30
CA THR A 283 -1.89 6.14 0.42
C THR A 283 -2.74 4.88 0.55
N LEU A 284 -3.35 4.65 1.72
CA LEU A 284 -4.27 3.53 1.96
C LEU A 284 -5.71 3.79 1.49
N ALA A 285 -6.10 5.05 1.31
CA ALA A 285 -7.50 5.43 1.08
C ALA A 285 -8.14 4.71 -0.12
N GLU A 286 -7.40 4.50 -1.21
CA GLU A 286 -7.92 3.82 -2.40
C GLU A 286 -8.30 2.35 -2.13
N ALA A 287 -7.56 1.64 -1.27
CA ALA A 287 -7.93 0.26 -0.89
C ALA A 287 -9.08 0.23 0.10
N LEU A 288 -9.30 1.28 0.89
CA LEU A 288 -10.42 1.32 1.84
C LEU A 288 -11.71 1.81 1.19
N GLU A 289 -11.61 2.58 0.11
CA GLU A 289 -12.75 3.03 -0.71
C GLU A 289 -13.19 1.96 -1.72
N CYS A 290 -13.41 0.74 -1.23
CA CYS A 290 -13.81 -0.42 -2.00
C CYS A 290 -15.25 -0.87 -1.70
N ASP A 291 -15.85 -1.67 -2.59
CA ASP A 291 -17.12 -2.35 -2.31
C ASP A 291 -16.93 -3.51 -1.31
N LEU A 292 -15.75 -4.15 -1.31
CA LEU A 292 -15.37 -5.22 -0.37
C LEU A 292 -13.91 -5.07 0.04
N LEU A 293 -13.64 -5.04 1.34
CA LEU A 293 -12.30 -5.01 1.91
C LEU A 293 -11.87 -6.41 2.35
N LEU A 294 -10.77 -6.91 1.81
CA LEU A 294 -10.10 -8.09 2.33
C LEU A 294 -9.08 -7.65 3.38
N LEU A 295 -9.39 -7.93 4.65
CA LEU A 295 -8.48 -7.70 5.76
C LEU A 295 -7.60 -8.94 5.95
N MET A 296 -6.33 -8.81 5.62
CA MET A 296 -5.38 -9.91 5.56
C MET A 296 -4.47 -9.96 6.79
N ALA A 297 -4.23 -11.16 7.29
CA ALA A 297 -3.24 -11.44 8.32
C ALA A 297 -2.48 -12.74 8.02
N ASP A 298 -1.31 -12.90 8.63
CA ASP A 298 -0.49 -14.10 8.51
C ASP A 298 -0.94 -15.11 9.56
N ALA A 299 -1.34 -16.31 9.13
CA ALA A 299 -1.81 -17.34 10.04
C ALA A 299 -0.68 -17.97 10.86
N SER A 300 0.57 -17.76 10.47
CA SER A 300 1.76 -18.27 11.15
C SER A 300 2.35 -17.31 12.20
N ASP A 301 1.79 -16.10 12.34
CA ASP A 301 2.15 -15.19 13.43
C ASP A 301 1.82 -15.83 14.78
N ASP A 302 2.58 -15.48 15.83
CA ASP A 302 2.24 -15.90 17.19
C ASP A 302 0.91 -15.29 17.65
N ASP A 303 0.21 -15.96 18.56
CA ASP A 303 -1.16 -15.60 18.97
C ASP A 303 -1.29 -14.14 19.43
N ASN A 304 -0.31 -13.64 20.19
CA ASN A 304 -0.33 -12.27 20.71
C ASN A 304 -0.12 -11.25 19.60
N GLU A 305 0.82 -11.53 18.69
CA GLU A 305 1.10 -10.68 17.55
C GLU A 305 -0.06 -10.66 16.56
N LEU A 306 -0.69 -11.81 16.31
CA LEU A 306 -1.87 -11.91 15.46
C LEU A 306 -3.03 -11.08 16.02
N LEU A 307 -3.36 -11.25 17.30
CA LEU A 307 -4.40 -10.45 17.96
C LEU A 307 -4.10 -8.95 17.92
N ARG A 308 -2.84 -8.57 18.17
CA ARG A 308 -2.39 -7.17 18.13
C ARG A 308 -2.58 -6.58 16.74
N ARG A 309 -2.14 -7.28 15.69
CA ARG A 309 -2.24 -6.84 14.29
C ARG A 309 -3.68 -6.76 13.82
N LEU A 310 -4.51 -7.75 14.14
CA LEU A 310 -5.94 -7.73 13.79
C LEU A 310 -6.65 -6.57 14.50
N SER A 311 -6.49 -6.44 15.82
CA SER A 311 -7.13 -5.37 16.60
C SER A 311 -6.72 -3.97 16.13
N THR A 312 -5.45 -3.78 15.80
CA THR A 312 -4.94 -2.50 15.29
C THR A 312 -5.47 -2.22 13.88
N SER A 313 -5.49 -3.23 13.02
CA SER A 313 -6.03 -3.10 11.66
C SER A 313 -7.51 -2.76 11.66
N ILE A 314 -8.30 -3.42 12.52
CA ILE A 314 -9.73 -3.13 12.69
C ILE A 314 -9.92 -1.68 13.12
N ARG A 315 -9.15 -1.21 14.12
CA ARG A 315 -9.24 0.18 14.58
C ARG A 315 -8.92 1.17 13.47
N GLU A 316 -7.83 0.97 12.73
CA GLU A 316 -7.46 1.85 11.62
C GLU A 316 -8.47 1.81 10.46
N VAL A 317 -9.14 0.68 10.25
CA VAL A 317 -10.23 0.56 9.27
C VAL A 317 -11.48 1.30 9.79
N GLN A 318 -11.90 1.05 11.03
CA GLN A 318 -13.08 1.67 11.65
C GLN A 318 -12.98 3.19 11.79
N ASP A 319 -11.82 3.71 12.25
CA ASP A 319 -11.54 5.16 12.34
C ASP A 319 -11.68 5.88 10.99
N ARG A 320 -11.72 5.15 9.88
CA ARG A 320 -11.82 5.69 8.51
C ARG A 320 -13.17 5.48 7.86
N LEU A 321 -13.97 4.59 8.42
CA LEU A 321 -15.30 4.21 7.96
C LEU A 321 -16.41 4.89 8.77
N GLU A 322 -16.11 5.93 9.55
CA GLU A 322 -17.02 6.61 10.48
C GLU A 322 -18.40 6.99 9.90
N ASP A 323 -18.59 6.98 8.56
CA ASP A 323 -19.85 7.25 7.87
C ASP A 323 -20.30 6.15 6.85
N GLU A 324 -19.59 5.01 6.69
CA GLU A 324 -19.94 3.98 5.69
C GLU A 324 -19.70 2.53 6.15
N ASP A 325 -20.70 1.66 5.95
CA ASP A 325 -20.56 0.20 6.09
C ASP A 325 -19.70 -0.35 4.93
N VAL A 326 -18.37 -0.34 5.05
CA VAL A 326 -17.53 -1.15 4.17
C VAL A 326 -17.60 -2.60 4.64
N ASP A 327 -17.92 -3.47 3.71
CA ASP A 327 -17.98 -4.90 3.92
C ASP A 327 -16.57 -5.44 4.10
N VAL A 328 -16.30 -6.10 5.23
CA VAL A 328 -14.96 -6.60 5.58
C VAL A 328 -14.99 -8.12 5.64
N MET A 329 -14.09 -8.73 4.87
CA MET A 329 -13.84 -10.16 4.85
C MET A 329 -12.42 -10.42 5.35
N VAL A 330 -12.27 -11.33 6.32
CA VAL A 330 -10.96 -11.66 6.89
C VAL A 330 -10.31 -12.79 6.10
N VAL A 331 -9.05 -12.60 5.73
CA VAL A 331 -8.30 -13.57 4.95
C VAL A 331 -7.00 -13.91 5.67
N MET A 332 -6.96 -15.10 6.27
CA MET A 332 -5.77 -15.66 6.90
C MET A 332 -4.91 -16.32 5.84
N THR A 333 -3.71 -15.78 5.64
CA THR A 333 -2.76 -16.21 4.62
C THR A 333 -1.70 -17.17 5.18
N LYS A 334 -0.89 -17.76 4.29
CA LYS A 334 0.21 -18.67 4.64
C LYS A 334 -0.23 -19.90 5.44
N VAL A 335 -1.44 -20.39 5.15
CA VAL A 335 -2.02 -21.52 5.89
C VAL A 335 -1.28 -22.85 5.65
N ASP A 336 -0.37 -22.87 4.69
CA ASP A 336 0.59 -23.95 4.45
C ASP A 336 1.67 -24.08 5.54
N LEU A 337 1.81 -23.06 6.41
CA LEU A 337 2.77 -23.05 7.52
C LEU A 337 2.16 -23.48 8.85
N ILE A 338 0.85 -23.77 8.90
CA ILE A 338 0.15 -24.12 10.14
C ILE A 338 -0.56 -25.48 10.03
N ASP A 339 -0.75 -26.13 11.18
CA ASP A 339 -1.51 -27.36 11.28
C ASP A 339 -3.01 -27.13 11.60
N GLY A 340 -3.75 -28.23 11.77
CA GLY A 340 -5.19 -28.18 12.06
C GLY A 340 -5.53 -27.60 13.43
N ASP A 341 -4.67 -27.82 14.43
CA ASP A 341 -4.90 -27.31 15.79
C ASP A 341 -4.66 -25.79 15.84
N GLN A 342 -3.60 -25.32 15.18
CA GLN A 342 -3.35 -23.88 14.99
C GLN A 342 -4.47 -23.20 14.21
N ARG A 343 -5.03 -23.86 13.18
CA ARG A 343 -6.17 -23.32 12.41
C ARG A 343 -7.41 -23.12 13.28
N ALA A 344 -7.70 -24.06 14.18
CA ALA A 344 -8.80 -23.93 15.13
C ALA A 344 -8.56 -22.75 16.09
N LEU A 345 -7.34 -22.64 16.63
CA LEU A 345 -6.96 -21.53 17.51
C LEU A 345 -7.11 -20.16 16.83
N VAL A 346 -6.60 -20.02 15.59
CA VAL A 346 -6.75 -18.78 14.81
C VAL A 346 -8.22 -18.41 14.60
N THR A 347 -9.10 -19.41 14.39
CA THR A 347 -10.54 -19.18 14.24
C THR A 347 -11.15 -18.58 15.50
N ASP A 348 -10.77 -19.11 16.67
CA ASP A 348 -11.24 -18.60 17.97
C ASP A 348 -10.72 -17.17 18.24
N LEU A 349 -9.45 -16.89 17.93
CA LEU A 349 -8.84 -15.56 18.10
C LEU A 349 -9.50 -14.50 17.19
N VAL A 350 -9.80 -14.86 15.93
CA VAL A 350 -10.50 -13.96 15.00
C VAL A 350 -11.93 -13.69 15.48
N ALA A 351 -12.60 -14.70 16.04
CA ALA A 351 -13.93 -14.52 16.63
C ALA A 351 -13.91 -13.63 17.87
N GLU A 352 -12.84 -13.68 18.70
CA GLU A 352 -12.67 -12.82 19.88
C GLU A 352 -12.64 -11.32 19.52
N VAL A 353 -12.06 -10.97 18.37
CA VAL A 353 -12.02 -9.58 17.87
C VAL A 353 -13.31 -9.17 17.12
N GLY A 354 -14.35 -10.02 17.14
CA GLY A 354 -15.67 -9.73 16.58
C GLY A 354 -15.76 -9.89 15.07
N LEU A 355 -14.83 -10.64 14.46
CA LEU A 355 -14.83 -10.94 13.03
C LEU A 355 -15.30 -12.38 12.81
N HIS A 356 -16.17 -12.59 11.83
CA HIS A 356 -16.83 -13.89 11.62
C HIS A 356 -16.72 -14.41 10.18
N ASP A 357 -16.48 -13.53 9.21
CA ASP A 357 -16.31 -13.90 7.80
C ASP A 357 -14.83 -14.20 7.53
N LEU A 358 -14.42 -15.43 7.86
CA LEU A 358 -13.03 -15.87 7.90
C LEU A 358 -12.73 -16.87 6.78
N HIS A 359 -11.70 -16.57 5.98
CA HIS A 359 -11.19 -17.43 4.92
C HIS A 359 -9.72 -17.77 5.15
N PHE A 360 -9.39 -19.06 5.06
CA PHE A 360 -8.03 -19.57 5.11
C PHE A 360 -7.50 -19.79 3.68
N VAL A 361 -6.34 -19.20 3.36
CA VAL A 361 -5.74 -19.32 2.03
C VAL A 361 -4.22 -19.48 2.05
N SER A 362 -3.71 -20.17 1.04
CA SER A 362 -2.29 -20.15 0.69
C SER A 362 -2.12 -19.80 -0.78
N SER A 363 -1.47 -18.68 -1.06
CA SER A 363 -1.10 -18.33 -2.42
C SER A 363 0.01 -19.22 -2.99
N HIS A 364 0.74 -19.97 -2.14
CA HIS A 364 1.82 -20.85 -2.55
C HIS A 364 1.28 -22.24 -2.94
N THR A 365 0.40 -22.84 -2.14
CA THR A 365 -0.18 -24.17 -2.43
C THR A 365 -1.47 -24.08 -3.26
N GLY A 366 -2.12 -22.91 -3.29
CA GLY A 366 -3.44 -22.71 -3.89
C GLY A 366 -4.60 -23.12 -2.97
N GLU A 367 -4.33 -23.58 -1.75
CA GLU A 367 -5.37 -23.93 -0.78
C GLU A 367 -6.29 -22.74 -0.51
N GLY A 368 -7.60 -22.99 -0.49
CA GLY A 368 -8.64 -21.99 -0.17
C GLY A 368 -8.88 -20.93 -1.25
N MET A 369 -8.02 -20.82 -2.28
CA MET A 369 -8.09 -19.76 -3.28
C MET A 369 -9.39 -19.75 -4.10
N THR A 370 -9.88 -20.93 -4.50
CA THR A 370 -11.15 -21.05 -5.24
C THR A 370 -12.33 -20.65 -4.35
N ALA A 371 -12.35 -21.13 -3.10
CA ALA A 371 -13.41 -20.80 -2.15
C ALA A 371 -13.44 -19.29 -1.83
N LEU A 372 -12.27 -18.66 -1.65
CA LEU A 372 -12.18 -17.21 -1.47
C LEU A 372 -12.70 -16.45 -2.70
N ARG A 373 -12.32 -16.86 -3.91
CA ARG A 373 -12.81 -16.24 -5.15
C ARG A 373 -14.34 -16.30 -5.24
N ASP A 374 -14.93 -17.45 -4.97
CA ASP A 374 -16.37 -17.65 -5.04
C ASP A 374 -17.09 -16.85 -3.95
N ALA A 375 -16.51 -16.76 -2.75
CA ALA A 375 -17.02 -15.92 -1.67
C ALA A 375 -17.00 -14.43 -2.04
N ILE A 376 -15.90 -13.93 -2.59
CA ILE A 376 -15.78 -12.55 -3.10
C ILE A 376 -16.87 -12.25 -4.14
N LEU A 377 -17.03 -13.13 -5.14
CA LEU A 377 -18.03 -12.95 -6.20
C LEU A 377 -19.46 -12.99 -5.65
N THR A 378 -19.72 -13.91 -4.73
CA THR A 378 -21.02 -14.04 -4.08
C THR A 378 -21.35 -12.82 -3.22
N ARG A 379 -20.36 -12.24 -2.53
CA ARG A 379 -20.54 -11.04 -1.73
C ARG A 379 -20.83 -9.81 -2.60
N LEU A 380 -20.10 -9.66 -3.71
CA LEU A 380 -20.22 -8.50 -4.61
C LEU A 380 -21.45 -8.55 -5.53
N HIS A 381 -21.86 -9.74 -5.95
CA HIS A 381 -22.89 -9.92 -6.98
C HIS A 381 -24.11 -10.74 -6.53
N GLY A 382 -24.10 -11.27 -5.30
CA GLY A 382 -25.09 -12.25 -4.84
C GLY A 382 -24.77 -13.67 -5.34
N PRO A 383 -25.59 -14.67 -5.00
CA PRO A 383 -25.39 -16.05 -5.45
C PRO A 383 -25.40 -16.14 -6.98
N ALA A 384 -24.64 -17.08 -7.54
CA ALA A 384 -24.71 -17.36 -8.97
C ALA A 384 -26.14 -17.77 -9.35
N ARG A 385 -26.66 -17.25 -10.46
CA ARG A 385 -28.01 -17.53 -10.94
C ARG A 385 -27.97 -18.24 -12.26
N VAL A 386 -28.95 -19.11 -12.48
CA VAL A 386 -29.19 -19.73 -13.78
C VAL A 386 -30.27 -18.94 -14.50
N VAL A 387 -29.91 -18.36 -15.64
CA VAL A 387 -30.81 -17.60 -16.49
C VAL A 387 -31.04 -18.36 -17.79
N ARG A 388 -32.31 -18.57 -18.13
CA ARG A 388 -32.73 -19.15 -19.39
C ARG A 388 -33.06 -18.05 -20.40
N ILE A 389 -32.47 -18.16 -21.59
CA ILE A 389 -32.78 -17.37 -22.77
C ILE A 389 -33.69 -18.20 -23.67
N GLY A 390 -34.94 -17.79 -23.80
CA GLY A 390 -35.91 -18.43 -24.70
C GLY A 390 -35.65 -18.14 -26.19
N PRO A 391 -36.21 -18.95 -27.09
CA PRO A 391 -36.07 -18.76 -28.53
C PRO A 391 -36.60 -17.39 -29.00
N PRO A 392 -36.08 -16.85 -30.12
CA PRO A 392 -36.59 -15.62 -30.69
C PRO A 392 -38.03 -15.81 -31.16
N ALA A 393 -38.93 -14.93 -30.73
CA ALA A 393 -40.23 -14.76 -31.39
C ALA A 393 -40.01 -14.19 -32.81
N ASP A 394 -40.98 -14.35 -33.71
CA ASP A 394 -40.87 -13.88 -35.10
C ASP A 394 -40.40 -12.41 -35.19
N GLY A 395 -39.20 -12.19 -35.77
CA GLY A 395 -38.57 -10.87 -35.89
C GLY A 395 -37.88 -10.34 -34.62
N GLY A 396 -37.82 -11.12 -33.54
CA GLY A 396 -37.19 -10.77 -32.27
C GLY A 396 -35.66 -10.82 -32.32
N ARG A 397 -35.01 -10.21 -31.30
CA ARG A 397 -33.55 -10.18 -31.19
C ARG A 397 -32.95 -11.60 -31.20
N PRO A 398 -31.86 -11.87 -31.95
CA PRO A 398 -31.18 -13.15 -31.92
C PRO A 398 -30.71 -13.53 -30.50
N ILE A 399 -30.64 -14.82 -30.19
CA ILE A 399 -30.11 -15.32 -28.90
C ILE A 399 -28.72 -14.74 -28.63
N ALA A 400 -27.85 -14.69 -29.64
CA ALA A 400 -26.52 -14.11 -29.52
C ALA A 400 -26.51 -12.64 -29.06
N ALA A 401 -27.53 -11.85 -29.43
CA ALA A 401 -27.64 -10.46 -28.99
C ALA A 401 -28.08 -10.34 -27.53
N LEU A 402 -28.93 -11.25 -27.06
CA LEU A 402 -29.31 -11.34 -25.64
C LEU A 402 -28.17 -11.89 -24.80
N GLU A 403 -27.43 -12.90 -25.29
CA GLU A 403 -26.22 -13.38 -24.65
C GLU A 403 -25.18 -12.25 -24.48
N ASP A 404 -24.97 -11.42 -25.51
CA ASP A 404 -24.09 -10.25 -25.41
C ASP A 404 -24.59 -9.23 -24.37
N ALA A 405 -25.90 -8.98 -24.30
CA ALA A 405 -26.49 -8.13 -23.27
C ALA A 405 -26.30 -8.70 -21.85
N VAL A 406 -26.47 -10.01 -21.68
CA VAL A 406 -26.25 -10.72 -20.41
C VAL A 406 -24.77 -10.70 -20.01
N ARG A 407 -23.84 -10.96 -20.95
CA ARG A 407 -22.38 -10.81 -20.73
C ARG A 407 -21.97 -9.37 -20.46
N LYS A 408 -22.77 -8.39 -20.92
CA LYS A 408 -22.62 -6.96 -20.61
C LYS A 408 -23.18 -6.57 -19.24
N ALA A 409 -24.05 -7.36 -18.63
CA ALA A 409 -24.54 -7.12 -17.28
C ALA A 409 -23.81 -7.94 -16.21
N GLY A 410 -23.39 -9.17 -16.50
CA GLY A 410 -22.76 -10.07 -15.53
C GLY A 410 -21.63 -10.93 -16.09
N LEU A 411 -21.05 -11.75 -15.21
CA LEU A 411 -20.04 -12.74 -15.53
C LEU A 411 -20.69 -14.10 -15.80
N VAL A 412 -20.69 -14.52 -17.06
CA VAL A 412 -21.17 -15.86 -17.46
C VAL A 412 -20.07 -16.89 -17.26
N LEU A 413 -20.37 -17.92 -16.45
CA LEU A 413 -19.46 -19.01 -16.09
C LEU A 413 -19.59 -20.21 -17.04
N GLU A 414 -20.83 -20.65 -17.23
CA GLU A 414 -21.16 -21.81 -18.06
C GLU A 414 -22.32 -21.47 -19.00
N ARG A 415 -22.31 -22.12 -20.17
CA ARG A 415 -23.34 -22.02 -21.20
C ARG A 415 -23.77 -23.43 -21.59
N ARG A 416 -25.07 -23.68 -21.60
CA ARG A 416 -25.67 -24.95 -22.00
C ARG A 416 -26.80 -24.70 -22.98
N ASP A 417 -26.73 -25.34 -24.15
CA ASP A 417 -27.82 -25.33 -25.12
C ASP A 417 -28.89 -26.35 -24.68
N VAL A 418 -30.15 -25.92 -24.58
CA VAL A 418 -31.29 -26.73 -24.13
C VAL A 418 -32.41 -26.60 -25.16
N GLY A 419 -32.37 -27.45 -26.19
CA GLY A 419 -33.29 -27.38 -27.32
C GLY A 419 -33.10 -26.08 -28.11
N GLU A 420 -34.15 -25.26 -28.20
CA GLU A 420 -34.09 -23.93 -28.84
C GLU A 420 -33.78 -22.79 -27.85
N ALA A 421 -33.55 -23.12 -26.57
CA ALA A 421 -33.20 -22.19 -25.52
C ALA A 421 -31.73 -22.35 -25.11
N VAL A 422 -31.21 -21.36 -24.38
CA VAL A 422 -29.86 -21.39 -23.81
C VAL A 422 -29.94 -21.09 -22.33
N ASP A 423 -29.35 -21.97 -21.51
CA ASP A 423 -29.17 -21.73 -20.08
C ASP A 423 -27.76 -21.20 -19.83
N LEU A 424 -27.68 -20.12 -19.07
CA LEU A 424 -26.45 -19.47 -18.66
C LEU A 424 -26.35 -19.48 -17.14
N LEU A 425 -25.25 -20.00 -16.61
CA LEU A 425 -24.88 -19.78 -15.21
C LEU A 425 -24.06 -18.50 -15.12
N LEU A 426 -24.49 -17.54 -14.30
CA LEU A 426 -23.77 -16.27 -14.17
C LEU A 426 -23.86 -15.62 -12.79
N TRP A 427 -22.86 -14.80 -12.47
CA TRP A 427 -22.93 -13.79 -11.42
C TRP A 427 -23.35 -12.46 -12.03
N CYS A 428 -24.42 -11.86 -11.51
CA CYS A 428 -24.95 -10.58 -11.97
C CYS A 428 -25.60 -9.86 -10.81
N ASP A 429 -25.41 -8.54 -10.73
CA ASP A 429 -26.13 -7.70 -9.76
C ASP A 429 -27.64 -7.89 -9.97
N GLY A 430 -28.39 -8.07 -8.88
CA GLY A 430 -29.83 -8.26 -8.89
C GLY A 430 -30.55 -7.12 -9.61
N ALA A 431 -30.12 -5.87 -9.38
CA ALA A 431 -30.72 -4.69 -10.02
C ALA A 431 -30.44 -4.62 -11.53
N ASP A 432 -29.28 -5.12 -11.98
CA ASP A 432 -28.96 -5.22 -13.41
C ASP A 432 -29.76 -6.34 -14.08
N LEU A 433 -29.91 -7.47 -13.39
CA LEU A 433 -30.66 -8.61 -13.88
C LEU A 433 -32.16 -8.28 -13.99
N GLU A 434 -32.74 -7.62 -12.99
CA GLU A 434 -34.13 -7.15 -13.03
C GLU A 434 -34.36 -6.16 -14.18
N ARG A 435 -33.41 -5.22 -14.39
CA ARG A 435 -33.47 -4.31 -15.53
C ARG A 435 -33.43 -5.04 -16.86
N LEU A 436 -32.56 -6.04 -17.02
CA LEU A 436 -32.51 -6.87 -18.23
C LEU A 436 -33.80 -7.64 -18.46
N MET A 437 -34.34 -8.28 -17.41
CA MET A 437 -35.60 -9.02 -17.47
C MET A 437 -36.77 -8.10 -17.81
N ALA A 438 -36.80 -6.87 -17.31
CA ALA A 438 -37.85 -5.89 -17.64
C ALA A 438 -37.84 -5.47 -19.12
N HIS A 439 -36.67 -5.46 -19.79
CA HIS A 439 -36.58 -5.18 -21.22
C HIS A 439 -37.00 -6.37 -22.09
N GLU A 440 -36.87 -7.61 -21.60
CA GLU A 440 -37.15 -8.84 -22.34
C GLU A 440 -37.93 -9.87 -21.49
N PRO A 441 -39.13 -9.51 -20.99
CA PRO A 441 -39.82 -10.24 -19.91
C PRO A 441 -40.29 -11.65 -20.29
N ASN A 442 -40.48 -11.89 -21.59
CA ASN A 442 -40.96 -13.18 -22.11
C ASN A 442 -39.82 -14.12 -22.54
N ARG A 443 -38.56 -13.69 -22.38
CA ARG A 443 -37.40 -14.40 -22.94
C ARG A 443 -36.25 -14.59 -21.97
N LEU A 444 -36.15 -13.78 -20.91
CA LEU A 444 -35.17 -13.96 -19.85
C LEU A 444 -35.88 -14.37 -18.56
N THR A 445 -35.61 -15.58 -18.08
CA THR A 445 -36.16 -16.08 -16.82
C THR A 445 -35.06 -16.65 -15.93
N VAL A 446 -35.10 -16.36 -14.64
CA VAL A 446 -34.25 -17.01 -13.64
C VAL A 446 -34.88 -18.35 -13.29
N ILE A 447 -34.15 -19.44 -13.48
CA ILE A 447 -34.65 -20.81 -13.30
C ILE A 447 -34.01 -21.55 -12.12
N GLY A 448 -32.99 -20.97 -11.49
CA GLY A 448 -32.33 -21.55 -10.33
C GLY A 448 -31.17 -20.70 -9.79
N GLU A 449 -30.62 -21.12 -8.66
CA GLU A 449 -29.44 -20.52 -8.03
C GLU A 449 -28.36 -21.59 -7.79
N GLY A 450 -27.11 -21.24 -8.06
CA GLY A 450 -25.94 -22.10 -7.86
C GLY A 450 -25.63 -23.07 -9.01
N VAL A 451 -24.45 -23.68 -8.91
CA VAL A 451 -23.93 -24.65 -9.90
C VAL A 451 -24.78 -25.93 -9.92
N ASP A 452 -25.32 -26.34 -8.78
CA ASP A 452 -26.13 -27.57 -8.68
C ASP A 452 -27.44 -27.44 -9.45
N ALA A 453 -28.11 -26.28 -9.36
CA ALA A 453 -29.31 -25.99 -10.15
C ALA A 453 -29.02 -25.87 -11.66
N PHE A 454 -27.79 -25.56 -12.04
CA PHE A 454 -27.37 -25.58 -13.45
C PHE A 454 -27.12 -27.00 -13.96
N ARG A 455 -26.72 -27.92 -13.08
CA ARG A 455 -26.36 -29.29 -13.44
C ARG A 455 -27.54 -30.25 -13.46
N SER A 456 -28.56 -30.01 -12.62
CA SER A 456 -29.89 -30.63 -12.71
C SER A 456 -30.62 -30.26 -13.99
#